data_AF-A0ABD2LLH0-F1
#
_entry.id   AF-A0ABD2LLH0-F1
#
_cell.length_a   1.000
_cell.length_b   1.000
_cell.length_c   1.000
_cell.angle_alpha   90.00
_cell.angle_beta   90.00
_cell.angle_gamma   90.00
#
_symmetry.space_group_name_H-M   'P 1'
#
loop_
_entity.id
_entity.type
_entity.pdbx_description
1 polymer ?
#
loop_
_entity_poly.entity_id
_entity_poly.type
_entity_poly.pdbx_seq_one_letter_code
_entity_poly.pdbx_strand_id
1 'polypeptide(L)'
;MLDQLTDRLTFLGVLMTLCHYYPTKVLFFQFVAFLDIAAHWMHLHATDLTGKETHKGSKNPILNVYYTSKACLFWMCFGNELFYGLLFVNHFWAGPGLLGIHFVPLLACAVCPVALAKSAINVLHLVTASQTVAEHDREKRGYLLQQSAEEEKKDI
;
A
#
# COMPACT_ATOMS: atom_id res chain seq x y z
N MET A 1 2.44 11.06 -10.24
CA MET A 1 1.22 10.22 -10.27
C MET A 1 1.29 9.10 -11.30
N LEU A 2 1.59 9.37 -12.58
CA LEU A 2 1.55 8.35 -13.64
C LEU A 2 2.49 7.15 -13.37
N ASP A 3 3.71 7.43 -12.90
CA ASP A 3 4.72 6.42 -12.55
C ASP A 3 4.20 5.43 -11.48
N GLN A 4 3.72 5.96 -10.35
CA GLN A 4 3.12 5.17 -9.28
C GLN A 4 1.88 4.39 -9.73
N LEU A 5 1.05 4.93 -10.62
CA LEU A 5 -0.11 4.20 -11.14
C LEU A 5 0.32 3.00 -11.98
N THR A 6 1.37 3.17 -12.79
CA THR A 6 1.88 2.14 -13.70
C THR A 6 2.51 0.98 -12.93
N ASP A 7 3.24 1.27 -11.84
CA ASP A 7 3.78 0.25 -10.93
C ASP A 7 2.65 -0.61 -10.33
N ARG A 8 1.56 0.03 -9.89
CA ARG A 8 0.43 -0.65 -9.24
C ARG A 8 -0.34 -1.53 -10.22
N LEU A 9 -0.55 -1.05 -11.44
CA LEU A 9 -1.18 -1.84 -12.50
C LEU A 9 -0.32 -3.04 -12.89
N THR A 10 1.00 -2.87 -12.94
CA THR A 10 1.95 -3.96 -13.20
C THR A 10 1.87 -5.01 -12.11
N PHE A 11 1.89 -4.59 -10.84
CA PHE A 11 1.74 -5.51 -9.70
C PHE A 11 0.40 -6.25 -9.70
N LEU A 12 -0.69 -5.54 -10.01
CA LEU A 12 -2.02 -6.15 -10.15
C LEU A 12 -2.03 -7.22 -11.25
N GLY A 13 -1.42 -6.96 -12.40
CA GLY A 13 -1.31 -7.93 -13.51
C GLY A 13 -0.60 -9.22 -13.08
N VAL A 14 0.47 -9.11 -12.29
CA VAL A 14 1.18 -10.27 -11.71
C VAL A 14 0.26 -11.05 -10.76
N LEU A 15 -0.46 -10.39 -9.86
CA LEU A 15 -1.40 -11.05 -8.94
C LEU A 15 -2.53 -11.76 -9.67
N MET A 16 -3.11 -11.14 -10.70
CA MET A 16 -4.16 -11.77 -11.51
C MET A 16 -3.64 -13.03 -12.23
N THR A 17 -2.40 -12.98 -12.71
CA THR A 17 -1.74 -14.16 -13.31
C THR A 17 -1.55 -15.26 -12.26
N LEU A 18 -1.12 -14.92 -11.04
CA LEU A 18 -1.00 -15.89 -9.96
C LEU A 18 -2.33 -16.50 -9.51
N CYS A 19 -3.42 -15.72 -9.52
CA CYS A 19 -4.77 -16.24 -9.29
C CYS A 19 -5.14 -17.36 -10.26
N HIS A 20 -4.73 -17.24 -11.53
CA HIS A 20 -4.96 -18.27 -12.54
C HIS A 20 -4.18 -19.57 -12.23
N TYR A 21 -2.89 -19.46 -11.89
CA TYR A 21 -2.03 -20.62 -11.63
C TYR A 21 -2.21 -21.25 -10.23
N TYR A 22 -2.69 -20.48 -9.25
CA TYR A 22 -2.92 -20.92 -7.87
C TYR A 22 -4.38 -20.71 -7.45
N PRO A 23 -5.34 -21.46 -8.02
CA PRO A 23 -6.77 -21.27 -7.79
C PRO A 23 -7.18 -21.43 -6.32
N THR A 24 -6.46 -22.25 -5.55
CA THR A 24 -6.69 -22.47 -4.12
C THR A 24 -6.36 -21.25 -3.24
N LYS A 25 -5.56 -20.30 -3.74
CA LYS A 25 -5.11 -19.10 -3.00
C LYS A 25 -5.63 -17.79 -3.58
N VAL A 26 -6.62 -17.84 -4.48
CA VAL A 26 -7.17 -16.66 -5.18
C VAL A 26 -7.64 -15.59 -4.21
N LEU A 27 -8.36 -15.98 -3.15
CA LEU A 27 -8.87 -15.02 -2.15
C LEU A 27 -7.74 -14.25 -1.47
N PHE A 28 -6.60 -14.89 -1.21
CA PHE A 28 -5.45 -14.23 -0.61
C PHE A 28 -4.86 -13.17 -1.55
N PHE A 29 -4.61 -13.53 -2.81
CA PHE A 29 -4.08 -12.59 -3.80
C PHE A 29 -5.04 -11.44 -4.10
N GLN A 30 -6.34 -11.72 -4.15
CA GLN A 30 -7.38 -10.68 -4.28
C GLN A 30 -7.38 -9.72 -3.10
N PHE A 31 -7.26 -10.24 -1.86
CA PHE A 31 -7.21 -9.39 -0.69
C PHE A 31 -5.97 -8.47 -0.71
N VAL A 32 -4.80 -9.01 -1.08
CA VAL A 32 -3.58 -8.21 -1.25
C VAL A 32 -3.78 -7.13 -2.32
N ALA A 33 -4.37 -7.46 -3.46
CA ALA A 33 -4.66 -6.51 -4.53
C ALA A 33 -5.60 -5.38 -4.08
N PHE A 34 -6.71 -5.71 -3.41
CA PHE A 34 -7.64 -4.73 -2.91
C PHE A 34 -7.02 -3.82 -1.86
N LEU A 35 -6.25 -4.39 -0.94
CA LEU A 35 -5.56 -3.64 0.10
C LEU A 35 -4.55 -2.65 -0.51
N ASP A 36 -3.75 -3.07 -1.50
CA ASP A 36 -2.77 -2.22 -2.16
C ASP A 36 -3.42 -1.03 -2.87
N ILE A 37 -4.49 -1.29 -3.63
CA ILE A 37 -5.27 -0.27 -4.34
C ILE A 37 -5.94 0.68 -3.33
N ALA A 38 -6.68 0.14 -2.35
CA ALA A 38 -7.41 0.94 -1.37
C ALA A 38 -6.48 1.83 -0.54
N ALA A 39 -5.36 1.30 -0.06
CA ALA A 39 -4.37 2.06 0.70
C ALA A 39 -3.80 3.23 -0.12
N HIS A 40 -3.48 2.98 -1.39
CA HIS A 40 -2.94 4.00 -2.27
C HIS A 40 -3.95 5.11 -2.57
N TRP A 41 -5.18 4.75 -2.95
CA TRP A 41 -6.23 5.73 -3.24
C TRP A 41 -6.62 6.55 -2.02
N MET A 42 -6.73 5.92 -0.84
CA MET A 42 -7.01 6.65 0.41
C MET A 42 -5.87 7.60 0.77
N HIS A 43 -4.62 7.19 0.61
CA HIS A 43 -3.47 8.06 0.89
C HIS A 43 -3.40 9.24 -0.09
N LEU A 44 -3.65 9.00 -1.37
CA LEU A 44 -3.72 10.05 -2.40
C LEU A 44 -4.86 11.04 -2.09
N HIS A 45 -6.05 10.52 -1.78
CA HIS A 45 -7.23 11.33 -1.45
C HIS A 45 -7.02 12.17 -0.18
N ALA A 46 -6.42 11.58 0.86
CA ALA A 46 -6.08 12.30 2.09
C ALA A 46 -5.09 13.45 1.82
N THR A 47 -4.11 13.22 0.93
CA THR A 47 -3.12 14.24 0.54
C THR A 47 -3.78 15.37 -0.24
N ASP A 48 -4.67 15.05 -1.17
CA ASP A 48 -5.44 16.01 -1.98
C ASP A 48 -6.36 16.88 -1.11
N LEU A 49 -7.14 16.27 -0.22
CA LEU A 49 -8.04 16.99 0.71
C LEU A 49 -7.30 17.93 1.66
N THR A 50 -6.13 17.52 2.13
CA THR A 50 -5.39 18.30 3.13
C THR A 50 -4.57 19.42 2.46
N GLY A 51 -4.34 19.37 1.13
CA GLY A 51 -3.50 20.32 0.39
C GLY A 51 -2.06 20.45 0.92
N LYS A 52 -1.66 19.57 1.85
CA LYS A 52 -0.36 19.60 2.51
C LYS A 52 0.64 18.81 1.67
N GLU A 53 1.45 19.53 0.93
CA GLU A 53 2.74 19.08 0.44
C GLU A 53 3.64 18.71 1.64
N THR A 54 3.54 17.47 2.14
CA THR A 54 4.56 16.68 2.88
C THR A 54 5.26 17.27 4.13
N HIS A 55 5.08 18.54 4.54
CA HIS A 55 6.04 19.19 5.44
C HIS A 55 5.66 19.36 6.92
N LYS A 56 4.50 18.86 7.38
CA LYS A 56 4.17 18.85 8.81
C LYS A 56 3.38 17.61 9.25
N GLY A 57 4.14 16.58 9.65
CA GLY A 57 3.83 15.78 10.84
C GLY A 57 2.98 14.53 10.64
N SER A 58 3.57 13.46 10.11
CA SER A 58 3.12 12.13 10.53
C SER A 58 3.81 11.78 11.86
N LYS A 59 3.02 11.50 12.90
CA LYS A 59 3.47 11.18 14.27
C LYS A 59 4.19 9.83 14.41
N ASN A 60 4.31 9.04 13.33
CA ASN A 60 4.87 7.69 13.39
C ASN A 60 6.34 7.65 12.89
N PRO A 61 7.32 7.32 13.75
CA PRO A 61 8.75 7.26 13.39
C PRO A 61 9.06 6.20 12.32
N ILE A 62 8.25 5.15 12.24
CA ILE A 62 8.33 4.10 11.21
C ILE A 62 8.05 4.70 9.82
N LEU A 63 7.11 5.63 9.72
CA LEU A 63 6.76 6.29 8.46
C LEU A 63 7.85 7.27 8.03
N ASN A 64 8.51 7.93 8.99
CA ASN A 64 9.60 8.84 8.70
C ASN A 64 10.83 8.09 8.13
N VAL A 65 11.19 6.93 8.70
CA VAL A 65 12.26 6.09 8.15
C VAL A 65 11.92 5.57 6.76
N TYR A 66 10.65 5.20 6.54
CA TYR A 66 10.16 4.73 5.24
C TYR A 66 10.26 5.80 4.13
N TYR A 67 9.98 7.06 4.44
CA TYR A 67 10.08 8.18 3.49
C TYR A 67 11.49 8.80 3.41
N THR A 68 12.35 8.62 4.42
CA THR A 68 13.70 9.21 4.45
C THR A 68 14.68 8.53 3.47
N SER A 69 14.44 7.27 3.09
CA SER A 69 15.35 6.50 2.23
C SER A 69 14.68 6.01 0.95
N LYS A 70 14.97 6.68 -0.18
CA LYS A 70 14.56 6.21 -1.52
C LYS A 70 15.04 4.79 -1.82
N ALA A 71 16.21 4.41 -1.29
CA ALA A 71 16.75 3.07 -1.43
C ALA A 71 15.90 2.02 -0.70
N CYS A 72 15.40 2.33 0.49
CA CYS A 72 14.50 1.43 1.23
C CYS A 72 13.20 1.19 0.46
N LEU A 73 12.60 2.25 -0.10
CA LEU A 73 11.38 2.17 -0.90
C LEU A 73 11.58 1.28 -2.15
N PHE A 74 12.69 1.49 -2.86
CA PHE A 74 13.05 0.72 -4.04
C PHE A 74 13.24 -0.76 -3.70
N TRP A 75 14.07 -1.08 -2.69
CA TRP A 75 14.32 -2.46 -2.28
C TRP A 75 13.06 -3.17 -1.81
N MET A 76 12.13 -2.46 -1.17
CA MET A 76 10.88 -3.06 -0.72
C MET A 76 9.90 -3.30 -1.87
N CYS A 77 9.82 -2.40 -2.86
CA CYS A 77 9.04 -2.63 -4.08
C CYS A 77 9.62 -3.78 -4.90
N PHE A 78 10.94 -3.73 -5.15
CA PHE A 78 11.67 -4.76 -5.86
C PHE A 78 11.54 -6.13 -5.19
N GLY A 79 11.72 -6.21 -3.87
CA GLY A 79 11.57 -7.46 -3.12
C GLY A 79 10.14 -8.01 -3.18
N ASN A 80 9.13 -7.15 -3.14
CA ASN A 80 7.74 -7.58 -3.29
C ASN A 80 7.47 -8.13 -4.70
N GLU A 81 7.82 -7.40 -5.76
CA GLU A 81 7.67 -7.90 -7.14
C GLU A 81 8.46 -9.18 -7.36
N LEU A 82 9.68 -9.26 -6.83
CA LEU A 82 10.52 -10.45 -6.88
C LEU A 82 9.85 -11.64 -6.18
N PHE A 83 9.22 -11.46 -5.03
CA PHE A 83 8.51 -12.54 -4.34
C PHE A 83 7.37 -13.13 -5.19
N TYR A 84 6.50 -12.28 -5.73
CA TYR A 84 5.38 -12.75 -6.56
C TYR A 84 5.85 -13.27 -7.94
N GLY A 85 6.92 -12.69 -8.49
CA GLY A 85 7.60 -13.23 -9.68
C GLY A 85 8.23 -14.60 -9.43
N LEU A 86 8.85 -14.82 -8.27
CA LEU A 86 9.40 -16.12 -7.88
C LEU A 86 8.29 -17.16 -7.67
N LEU A 87 7.13 -16.78 -7.13
CA LEU A 87 5.96 -17.67 -7.06
C LEU A 87 5.50 -18.10 -8.46
N PHE A 88 5.50 -17.17 -9.42
CA PHE A 88 5.15 -17.48 -10.81
C PHE A 88 6.17 -18.44 -11.42
N VAL A 89 7.47 -18.17 -11.29
CA VAL A 89 8.53 -19.07 -11.79
C VAL A 89 8.46 -20.44 -11.13
N ASN A 90 8.23 -20.49 -9.81
CA ASN A 90 8.12 -21.73 -9.03
C ASN A 90 6.99 -22.65 -9.53
N HIS A 91 5.94 -22.10 -10.14
CA HIS A 91 4.88 -22.90 -10.75
C HIS A 91 5.41 -23.75 -11.91
N PHE A 92 6.29 -23.20 -12.74
CA PHE A 92 6.82 -23.87 -13.93
C PHE A 92 8.11 -24.64 -13.64
N TRP A 93 8.98 -24.09 -12.80
CA TRP A 93 10.29 -24.65 -12.51
C TRP A 93 10.75 -24.31 -11.10
N ALA A 94 10.90 -25.33 -10.25
CA ALA A 94 11.32 -25.16 -8.85
C ALA A 94 12.85 -25.03 -8.68
N GLY A 95 13.63 -25.38 -9.69
CA GLY A 95 15.09 -25.32 -9.65
C GLY A 95 15.79 -26.59 -9.21
N PRO A 96 17.13 -26.67 -9.39
CA PRO A 96 17.91 -27.82 -8.97
C PRO A 96 17.74 -28.01 -7.46
N GLY A 97 17.25 -29.19 -7.09
CA GLY A 97 17.04 -29.56 -5.70
C GLY A 97 18.31 -30.16 -5.12
N LEU A 98 18.80 -29.62 -4.01
CA LEU A 98 19.82 -30.28 -3.20
C LEU A 98 19.18 -30.67 -1.86
N LEU A 99 19.21 -31.95 -1.50
CA LEU A 99 18.64 -32.48 -0.25
C LEU A 99 17.13 -32.17 -0.05
N GLY A 100 16.33 -32.18 -1.12
CA GLY A 100 14.89 -31.91 -1.06
C GLY A 100 14.53 -30.42 -0.94
N ILE A 101 15.52 -29.52 -0.91
CA ILE A 101 15.32 -28.07 -0.95
C ILE A 101 15.52 -27.60 -2.39
N HIS A 102 14.46 -27.07 -2.97
CA HIS A 102 14.48 -26.44 -4.29
C HIS A 102 14.93 -24.98 -4.18
N PHE A 103 15.73 -24.52 -5.14
CA PHE A 103 16.35 -23.18 -5.11
C PHE A 103 15.32 -22.03 -5.15
N VAL A 104 14.30 -22.14 -6.00
CA VAL A 104 13.28 -21.09 -6.18
C VAL A 104 12.43 -20.87 -4.94
N PRO A 105 11.87 -21.90 -4.27
CA PRO A 105 11.10 -21.69 -3.04
C PRO A 105 11.96 -21.24 -1.86
N LEU A 106 13.26 -21.59 -1.82
CA LEU A 106 14.19 -21.06 -0.83
C LEU A 106 14.36 -19.54 -0.99
N LEU A 107 14.58 -19.08 -2.21
CA LEU A 107 14.63 -17.65 -2.51
C LEU A 107 13.30 -16.97 -2.18
N ALA A 108 12.18 -17.54 -2.61
CA ALA A 108 10.85 -17.00 -2.28
C ALA A 108 10.65 -16.89 -0.77
N CYS A 109 11.10 -17.87 0.02
CA CYS A 109 11.06 -17.80 1.48
C CYS A 109 11.95 -16.68 2.04
N ALA A 110 13.12 -16.43 1.46
CA ALA A 110 14.01 -15.35 1.86
C ALA A 110 13.41 -13.96 1.58
N VAL A 111 12.65 -13.80 0.49
CA VAL A 111 12.02 -12.52 0.11
C VAL A 111 10.62 -12.34 0.70
N CYS A 112 9.98 -13.43 1.14
CA CYS A 112 8.68 -13.43 1.84
C CYS A 112 8.54 -12.38 2.97
N PRO A 113 9.50 -12.22 3.91
CA PRO A 113 9.39 -11.21 4.96
C PRO A 113 9.30 -9.77 4.40
N VAL A 114 9.90 -9.50 3.24
CA VAL A 114 9.81 -8.18 2.58
C VAL A 114 8.41 -7.95 2.02
N ALA A 115 7.80 -8.96 1.38
CA ALA A 115 6.44 -8.88 0.87
C ALA A 115 5.40 -8.71 2.02
N LEU A 116 5.62 -9.39 3.15
CA LEU A 116 4.80 -9.23 4.35
C LEU A 116 4.96 -7.83 4.96
N ALA A 117 6.20 -7.35 5.09
CA ALA A 117 6.47 -6.00 5.57
C ALA A 117 5.80 -4.93 4.69
N LYS A 118 5.86 -5.09 3.36
CA LYS A 118 5.17 -4.19 2.42
C LYS A 118 3.66 -4.22 2.61
N SER A 119 3.08 -5.41 2.73
CA SER A 119 1.65 -5.56 2.96
C SER A 119 1.22 -4.91 4.28
N ALA A 120 2.01 -5.04 5.34
CA ALA A 120 1.76 -4.37 6.62
C ALA A 120 1.86 -2.85 6.52
N ILE A 121 2.82 -2.32 5.77
CA ILE A 121 2.95 -0.87 5.53
C ILE A 121 1.75 -0.33 4.76
N ASN A 122 1.23 -1.08 3.78
CA ASN A 122 0.01 -0.67 3.08
C ASN A 122 -1.19 -0.58 4.04
N VAL A 123 -1.32 -1.50 5.01
CA VAL A 123 -2.35 -1.40 6.08
C VAL A 123 -2.15 -0.14 6.91
N LEU A 124 -0.91 0.14 7.33
CA LEU A 124 -0.59 1.35 8.11
C LEU A 124 -0.91 2.62 7.33
N HIS A 125 -0.61 2.66 6.03
CA HIS A 125 -1.00 3.75 5.15
C HIS A 125 -2.52 3.93 5.10
N LEU A 126 -3.27 2.83 4.96
CA LEU A 126 -4.74 2.88 4.93
C LEU A 126 -5.31 3.44 6.24
N VAL A 127 -4.83 2.96 7.39
CA VAL A 127 -5.29 3.42 8.71
C VAL A 127 -4.95 4.90 8.92
N THR A 128 -3.70 5.29 8.63
CA THR A 128 -3.24 6.68 8.82
C THR A 128 -4.02 7.62 7.90
N ALA A 129 -4.21 7.26 6.62
CA ALA A 129 -4.98 8.06 5.68
C ALA A 129 -6.45 8.19 6.10
N SER A 130 -7.06 7.10 6.58
CA SER A 130 -8.45 7.13 7.06
C SER A 130 -8.63 8.06 8.26
N GLN A 131 -7.66 8.08 9.18
CA GLN A 131 -7.65 9.00 10.32
C GLN A 131 -7.55 10.46 9.85
N THR A 132 -6.64 10.76 8.92
CA THR A 132 -6.48 12.11 8.35
C THR A 132 -7.77 12.59 7.68
N VAL A 133 -8.44 11.74 6.89
CA VAL A 133 -9.71 12.10 6.23
C VAL A 133 -10.81 12.37 7.25
N ALA A 134 -10.90 11.54 8.30
CA ALA A 134 -11.90 11.72 9.35
C ALA A 134 -11.66 13.01 10.16
N GLU A 135 -10.41 13.36 10.44
CA GLU A 135 -10.05 14.62 11.10
C GLU A 135 -10.43 15.83 10.23
N HIS A 136 -10.10 15.77 8.93
CA HIS A 136 -10.46 16.83 7.98
C HIS A 136 -11.97 17.06 7.88
N ASP A 137 -12.78 15.99 7.85
CA ASP A 137 -14.23 16.10 7.79
C ASP A 137 -14.83 16.73 9.07
N ARG A 138 -14.26 16.42 10.24
CA ARG A 138 -14.65 17.03 11.53
C ARG A 138 -14.32 18.52 11.56
N GLU A 139 -13.14 18.92 11.09
CA GLU A 139 -12.74 20.32 11.01
C GLU A 139 -13.66 21.10 10.06
N LYS A 140 -13.88 20.57 8.85
CA LYS A 140 -14.76 21.18 7.84
C LYS A 140 -16.18 21.39 8.38
N ARG A 141 -16.73 20.41 9.10
CA ARG A 141 -18.06 20.54 9.71
C ARG A 141 -18.09 21.61 10.81
N GLY A 142 -17.01 21.78 11.58
CA GLY A 142 -16.89 22.85 12.57
C GLY A 142 -16.93 24.24 11.95
N TYR A 143 -16.18 24.46 10.86
CA TYR A 143 -16.19 25.73 10.12
C TYR A 143 -17.57 26.07 9.57
N LEU A 144 -18.28 25.09 8.99
CA LEU A 144 -19.62 25.30 8.45
C LEU A 144 -20.62 25.72 9.55
N LEU A 145 -20.56 25.09 10.72
CA LEU A 145 -21.41 25.45 11.85
C LEU A 145 -21.11 26.85 12.39
N GLN A 146 -19.84 27.24 12.45
CA GLN A 146 -19.44 28.60 12.84
C GLN A 146 -19.97 29.63 11.84
N GLN A 147 -19.84 29.37 10.55
CA GLN A 147 -20.32 30.25 9.49
C GLN A 147 -21.85 30.41 9.54
N SER A 148 -22.61 29.31 9.70
CA SER A 148 -24.08 29.40 9.83
C SER A 148 -24.52 30.19 11.07
N ALA A 149 -23.79 30.10 12.18
CA ALA A 149 -24.09 30.88 13.39
C ALA A 149 -23.73 32.37 13.24
N GLU A 150 -22.73 32.71 12.42
CA GLU A 150 -22.39 34.10 12.09
C GLU A 150 -23.41 34.72 11.13
N GLU A 151 -23.92 33.95 10.16
CA GLU A 151 -24.98 34.38 9.24
C GLU A 151 -26.29 34.66 9.99
N GLU A 152 -26.71 33.76 10.88
CA GLU A 152 -27.94 33.95 11.69
C GLU A 152 -27.86 35.19 12.60
N LYS A 153 -26.69 35.52 13.13
CA LYS A 153 -26.47 36.76 13.92
C LYS A 153 -26.53 38.04 13.10
N LYS A 154 -26.36 37.97 11.77
CA LYS A 154 -26.33 39.13 10.89
C LYS A 154 -27.73 39.50 10.38
N ASP A 155 -28.66 38.55 10.43
CA ASP A 155 -30.05 38.71 10.02
C ASP A 155 -30.98 39.21 11.16
N ILE A 156 -30.47 39.34 12.38
CA ILE A 156 -31.15 39.89 13.58
C ILE A 156 -30.65 41.32 13.83
#